data_AF-A0A820VQG4-F1
#
_entry.id   AF-A0A820VQG4-F1
#
_cell.length_a   1.000
_cell.length_b   1.000
_cell.length_c   1.000
_cell.angle_alpha   90.00
_cell.angle_beta   90.00
_cell.angle_gamma   90.00
#
_symmetry.space_group_name_H-M   'P 1'
#
loop_
_entity.id
_entity.type
_entity.pdbx_description
1 polymer ?
#
loop_
_entity_poly.entity_id
_entity_poly.type
_entity_poly.pdbx_seq_one_letter_code
_entity_poly.pdbx_strand_id
1 'polypeptide(L)' 'QYALTIPRPFSVHYNPYTQTIEVINGKEQIVNMVRTLRNDMDVVLDALRKTELTTN' A
#
# COMPACT_ATOMS: atom_id res chain seq x y z
N GLN A 1 15.43 -5.70 -1.45
CA GLN A 1 16.14 -6.52 -2.46
C GLN A 1 16.51 -7.90 -1.92
N TYR A 2 17.22 -8.04 -0.79
CA TYR A 2 17.53 -9.36 -0.19
C TYR A 2 16.31 -10.27 0.03
N ALA A 3 15.18 -9.74 0.52
CA ALA A 3 13.98 -10.55 0.74
C ALA A 3 13.40 -11.22 -0.53
N LEU A 4 13.77 -10.74 -1.73
CA LEU A 4 13.33 -11.31 -3.01
C LEU A 4 14.18 -12.52 -3.45
N THR A 5 15.37 -12.71 -2.88
CA THR A 5 16.23 -13.85 -3.19
C THR A 5 15.81 -15.13 -2.46
N ILE A 6 14.88 -15.01 -1.50
CA ILE A 6 14.36 -16.14 -0.73
C ILE A 6 13.31 -16.86 -1.59
N PRO A 7 13.51 -18.15 -1.92
CA PRO A 7 12.58 -18.89 -2.78
C PRO A 7 11.26 -19.14 -2.04
N ARG A 8 10.19 -18.49 -2.49
CA ARG A 8 8.81 -18.75 -2.05
C ARG A 8 7.84 -18.42 -3.19
N PRO A 9 6.75 -19.19 -3.37
CA PRO A 9 5.79 -18.98 -4.47
C PRO A 9 4.80 -17.84 -4.20
N PHE A 10 5.04 -17.04 -3.15
CA PHE A 10 4.15 -15.95 -2.71
C PHE A 10 4.97 -14.82 -2.08
N SER A 11 4.35 -13.64 -2.00
CA SER A 11 4.85 -12.53 -1.19
C SER A 11 4.00 -12.35 0.06
N VAL A 12 4.46 -11.54 0.99
CA VAL A 12 3.71 -11.21 2.20
C VAL A 12 3.63 -9.70 2.38
N HIS A 13 2.51 -9.22 2.90
CA HIS A 13 2.30 -7.83 3.27
C HIS A 13 1.78 -7.78 4.71
N TYR A 14 2.30 -6.87 5.52
CA TYR A 14 1.79 -6.68 6.87
C TYR A 14 0.66 -5.66 6.85
N ASN A 15 -0.50 -6.05 7.38
CA ASN A 15 -1.62 -5.16 7.59
C ASN A 15 -1.58 -4.59 9.02
N PRO A 16 -1.20 -3.31 9.20
CA PRO A 16 -1.08 -2.71 10.52
C PRO A 16 -2.42 -2.50 11.23
N TYR A 17 -3.52 -2.38 10.48
CA TYR A 17 -4.84 -2.13 11.05
C TYR A 17 -5.38 -3.35 11.80
N THR A 18 -5.10 -4.55 11.27
CA THR A 18 -5.56 -5.82 11.84
C THR A 18 -4.45 -6.58 12.57
N GLN A 19 -3.21 -6.10 12.49
CA GLN A 19 -2.02 -6.76 13.02
C GLN A 19 -1.82 -8.17 12.43
N THR A 20 -2.10 -8.34 11.14
CA THR A 20 -2.03 -9.63 10.43
C THR A 20 -1.01 -9.62 9.29
N ILE A 21 -0.56 -10.82 8.90
CA ILE A 21 0.24 -11.04 7.69
C ILE A 21 -0.69 -11.52 6.57
N GLU A 22 -0.74 -10.77 5.48
CA GLU A 22 -1.48 -11.11 4.27
C GLU A 22 -0.56 -11.80 3.26
N VAL A 23 -1.00 -12.95 2.73
CA VAL A 23 -0.27 -13.68 1.69
C VAL A 23 -0.72 -13.19 0.32
N ILE A 24 0.25 -12.72 -0.47
CA ILE A 24 0.05 -12.28 -1.85
C ILE A 24 0.44 -13.43 -2.77
N ASN A 25 -0.55 -14.17 -3.25
CA ASN A 25 -0.38 -15.31 -4.16
C ASN A 25 -1.36 -15.31 -5.35
N GLY A 26 -2.14 -14.24 -5.53
CA GLY A 26 -3.18 -14.15 -6.55
C GLY A 26 -3.48 -12.72 -7.00
N LYS A 27 -4.27 -12.61 -8.07
CA LYS A 27 -4.61 -11.32 -8.71
C LYS A 27 -5.45 -10.44 -7.80
N GLU A 28 -6.37 -11.02 -7.03
CA GLU A 28 -7.28 -10.28 -6.17
C GLU A 28 -6.54 -9.51 -5.06
N GLN A 29 -5.56 -10.17 -4.41
CA GLN A 29 -4.75 -9.53 -3.37
C GLN A 29 -3.93 -8.36 -3.94
N ILE A 30 -3.39 -8.52 -5.16
CA ILE A 30 -2.67 -7.44 -5.84
C ILE A 30 -3.61 -6.26 -6.14
N VAL A 31 -4.82 -6.53 -6.64
CA VAL A 31 -5.81 -5.49 -6.93
C VAL A 31 -6.21 -4.74 -5.66
N ASN A 32 -6.41 -5.44 -4.54
CA ASN A 32 -6.72 -4.82 -3.26
C ASN A 32 -5.58 -3.93 -2.77
N MET A 33 -4.33 -4.39 -2.87
CA MET A 33 -3.15 -3.59 -2.51
C MET A 33 -3.03 -2.32 -3.37
N VAL A 34 -3.27 -2.42 -4.68
CA VAL A 34 -3.26 -1.25 -5.59
C VAL A 34 -4.37 -0.25 -5.23
N ARG A 35 -5.56 -0.72 -4.84
CA ARG A 35 -6.65 0.15 -4.38
C ARG A 35 -6.26 0.90 -3.10
N THR A 36 -5.65 0.22 -2.14
CA THR A 36 -5.15 0.86 -0.91
C THR A 36 -4.13 1.94 -1.23
N LEU A 37 -3.13 1.64 -2.06
CA LEU A 37 -2.12 2.62 -2.47
C LEU A 37 -2.72 3.84 -3.18
N ARG A 38 -3.78 3.64 -3.98
CA ARG A 38 -4.50 4.74 -4.62
C ARG A 38 -5.17 5.64 -3.59
N ASN A 39 -5.86 5.05 -2.60
CA ASN A 39 -6.49 5.82 -1.53
C ASN A 39 -5.45 6.64 -0.75
N ASP A 40 -4.29 6.04 -0.43
CA ASP A 40 -3.20 6.74 0.26
C ASP A 40 -2.69 7.93 -0.58
N MET A 41 -2.56 7.77 -1.89
CA MET A 41 -2.19 8.87 -2.80
C MET A 41 -3.24 9.97 -2.86
N ASP A 42 -4.54 9.62 -2.84
CA ASP A 42 -5.63 10.59 -2.81
C ASP A 42 -5.58 11.42 -1.51
N VAL A 43 -5.26 10.80 -0.37
CA VAL A 43 -5.06 11.50 0.92
C VAL A 43 -3.87 12.45 0.86
N VAL A 44 -2.74 12.02 0.28
CA VAL A 44 -1.54 12.87 0.13
C VAL A 44 -1.83 14.06 -0.79
N LEU A 45 -2.57 13.86 -1.88
CA LEU A 45 -2.95 14.93 -2.81
C LEU A 45 -3.90 15.95 -2.17
N ASP A 46 -4.87 15.49 -1.38
CA ASP A 46 -5.75 16.37 -0.61
C ASP A 46 -4.97 17.21 0.41
N ALA A 47 -4.05 16.58 1.14
CA ALA A 47 -3.17 17.30 2.06
C ALA A 47 -2.33 18.36 1.34
N LEU A 48 -1.74 18.03 0.19
CA LEU A 48 -0.97 18.98 -0.61
C LEU A 48 -1.81 20.21 -1.02
N ARG A 49 -3.01 19.99 -1.57
CA ARG A 49 -3.91 21.08 -1.95
C ARG A 49 -4.27 21.99 -0.78
N LYS A 50 -4.51 21.41 0.40
CA LYS A 50 -4.81 22.19 1.61
C LYS A 50 -3.61 23.04 2.03
N THR A 51 -2.40 22.49 1.96
CA THR A 51 -1.17 23.25 2.28
C THR A 51 -0.93 24.40 1.31
N GLU A 52 -1.18 24.21 0.01
CA GLU A 52 -1.05 25.27 -1.00
C GLU A 52 -2.05 26.41 -0.78
N LEU A 53 -3.29 26.09 -0.36
CA LEU A 53 -4.33 27.07 -0.02
C LEU A 53 -4.03 27.86 1.26
N THR A 54 -3.19 27.35 2.17
CA THR A 54 -2.83 28.04 3.43
C THR A 54 -1.66 29.01 3.26
N THR A 55 -1.00 29.02 2.11
CA THR A 55 0.17 29.87 1.79
C THR A 55 -0.15 31.20 1.09
N ASN A 56 -1.43 31.60 1.00
CA ASN A 56 -1.87 32.93 0.57
C ASN A 56 -2.56 33.67 1.72
#